data_AF-A0A7S1UP79-F1
#
_entry.id   AF-A0A7S1UP79-F1
#
_cell.length_a   1.000
_cell.length_b   1.000
_cell.length_c   1.000
_cell.angle_alpha   90.00
_cell.angle_beta   90.00
_cell.angle_gamma   90.00
#
_symmetry.space_group_name_H-M   'P 1'
#
loop_
_entity.id
_entity.type
_entity.pdbx_description
1 polymer ?
#
loop_
_entity_poly.entity_id
_entity_poly.type
_entity_poly.pdbx_seq_one_letter_code
_entity_poly.pdbx_strand_id
1 'polypeptide(L)'
;FEVIFNTFFSRGPASIVLPNGPLWEWYYQTHLHHWAAFVGTTYAINYPITHLLLDKTESMTVTHAALAKTTVGVALCVALSLWVTGPFTSSKYAFDSSNAYFAFLPILSYVYFRNVTQYLRERHMTVLKTVGQYTLEIYLLHHHLFLTNNGQSLMVLLPGYPKCNIILVSMLLLFTAQSVYKLTAVLSLMVLPSDREHRNVRSLLLLLACVVVFYSIAYTLQVLNIANLAAIAVTIVILGFLAYQTVMDMTWQEYRNAGRHMGQLSASSALDEHESEHALVAKMSPPLIGAIIIIVLGILWQGFSLGG
;
A
#
# COMPACT_ATOMS: atom_id res chain seq x y z
N PHE A 1 23.06 -7.91 -8.63
CA PHE A 1 22.12 -7.89 -7.49
C PHE A 1 22.74 -7.17 -6.29
N GLU A 2 23.93 -7.59 -5.81
CA GLU A 2 24.68 -6.87 -4.76
C GLU A 2 24.93 -5.37 -5.08
N VAL A 3 25.27 -5.01 -6.32
CA VAL A 3 25.68 -3.62 -6.63
C VAL A 3 24.55 -2.59 -6.45
N ILE A 4 23.30 -2.94 -6.78
CA ILE A 4 22.18 -2.01 -6.62
C ILE A 4 21.62 -2.11 -5.20
N PHE A 5 21.46 -3.33 -4.68
CA PHE A 5 20.82 -3.56 -3.39
C PHE A 5 21.74 -3.23 -2.21
N ASN A 6 23.05 -3.51 -2.24
CA ASN A 6 23.96 -3.10 -1.17
C ASN A 6 24.19 -1.58 -1.16
N THR A 7 24.23 -0.95 -2.33
CA THR A 7 24.50 0.48 -2.43
C THR A 7 23.32 1.32 -1.93
N PHE A 8 22.09 0.90 -2.19
CA PHE A 8 20.88 1.62 -1.76
C PHE A 8 20.26 1.10 -0.46
N PHE A 9 20.30 -0.21 -0.21
CA PHE A 9 19.50 -0.87 0.85
C PHE A 9 20.31 -1.70 1.86
N SER A 10 21.65 -1.85 1.74
CA SER A 10 22.45 -2.54 2.78
C SER A 10 23.42 -1.66 3.55
N ARG A 11 23.77 -0.49 3.02
CA ARG A 11 24.41 0.55 3.84
C ARG A 11 23.35 1.11 4.79
N GLY A 12 23.11 0.39 5.89
CA GLY A 12 22.54 1.00 7.08
C GLY A 12 23.30 2.29 7.39
N PRO A 13 22.63 3.32 7.93
CA PRO A 13 23.25 4.62 8.16
C PRO A 13 24.63 4.45 8.83
N ALA A 14 25.67 5.02 8.22
CA ALA A 14 27.08 4.85 8.63
C ALA A 14 27.35 5.25 10.10
N SER A 15 26.40 5.97 10.70
CA SER A 15 26.30 6.19 12.14
C SER A 15 25.13 5.38 12.71
N ILE A 16 25.45 4.25 13.36
CA ILE A 16 24.58 3.60 14.37
C ILE A 16 24.55 4.51 15.60
N VAL A 17 24.10 5.75 15.43
CA VAL A 17 24.14 6.75 16.52
C VAL A 17 22.77 7.01 17.10
N LEU A 18 21.67 6.63 16.45
CA LEU A 18 20.38 6.50 17.15
C LEU A 18 19.54 5.34 16.58
N PRO A 19 19.27 4.28 17.37
CA PRO A 19 18.25 3.25 17.08
C PRO A 19 16.81 3.77 16.87
N ASN A 20 16.60 5.09 16.80
CA ASN A 20 15.30 5.77 16.84
C ASN A 20 15.18 6.90 15.79
N GLY A 21 16.05 6.94 14.78
CA GLY A 21 15.98 7.94 13.70
C GLY A 21 15.03 7.52 12.57
N PRO A 22 14.37 8.47 11.86
CA PRO A 22 13.45 8.15 10.77
C PRO A 22 14.10 7.38 9.62
N LEU A 23 15.40 7.59 9.36
CA LEU A 23 16.15 6.84 8.36
C LEU A 23 16.39 5.38 8.76
N TRP A 24 16.61 5.12 10.05
CA TRP A 24 16.74 3.77 10.57
C TRP A 24 15.42 3.01 10.48
N GLU A 25 14.32 3.66 10.84
CA GLU A 25 12.98 3.07 10.71
C GLU A 25 12.66 2.72 9.26
N TRP A 26 12.94 3.62 8.31
CA TRP A 26 12.75 3.36 6.89
C TRP A 26 13.57 2.17 6.38
N TYR A 27 14.85 2.12 6.76
CA TYR A 27 15.73 0.99 6.46
C TYR A 27 15.18 -0.31 7.06
N TYR A 28 14.81 -0.29 8.35
CA TYR A 28 14.32 -1.45 9.08
C TYR A 28 13.06 -2.03 8.43
N GLN A 29 12.06 -1.20 8.13
CA GLN A 29 10.80 -1.65 7.52
C GLN A 29 11.01 -2.19 6.09
N THR A 30 11.83 -1.50 5.29
CA THR A 30 12.14 -1.95 3.93
C THR A 30 12.92 -3.27 3.94
N HIS A 31 13.90 -3.39 4.83
CA HIS A 31 14.67 -4.62 5.04
C HIS A 31 13.78 -5.76 5.57
N LEU A 32 12.81 -5.49 6.42
CA LEU A 32 11.96 -6.54 6.99
C LEU A 32 10.96 -7.11 5.96
N HIS A 33 10.48 -6.30 5.02
CA HIS A 33 9.34 -6.66 4.16
C HIS A 33 9.67 -6.95 2.69
N HIS A 34 10.88 -6.64 2.20
CA HIS A 34 11.19 -6.68 0.77
C HIS A 34 10.90 -8.02 0.06
N TRP A 35 11.28 -9.18 0.62
CA TRP A 35 11.01 -10.47 -0.04
C TRP A 35 9.54 -10.86 -0.01
N ALA A 36 8.87 -10.64 1.12
CA ALA A 36 7.44 -10.92 1.24
C ALA A 36 6.63 -10.10 0.25
N ALA A 37 6.94 -8.80 0.12
CA ALA A 37 6.31 -7.92 -0.86
C ALA A 37 6.61 -8.39 -2.30
N PHE A 38 7.87 -8.68 -2.63
CA PHE A 38 8.26 -9.13 -3.96
C PHE A 38 7.56 -10.43 -4.39
N VAL A 39 7.52 -11.44 -3.51
CA VAL A 39 6.83 -12.70 -3.77
C VAL A 39 5.32 -12.48 -3.90
N GLY A 40 4.73 -11.65 -3.04
CA GLY A 40 3.31 -11.29 -3.10
C GLY A 40 2.93 -10.61 -4.43
N THR A 41 3.72 -9.62 -4.87
CA THR A 41 3.50 -8.96 -6.17
C THR A 41 3.67 -9.93 -7.34
N THR A 42 4.71 -10.77 -7.31
CA THR A 42 4.93 -11.79 -8.34
C THR A 42 3.76 -12.77 -8.42
N TYR A 43 3.23 -13.21 -7.28
CA TYR A 43 2.04 -14.06 -7.23
C TYR A 43 0.81 -13.35 -7.79
N ALA A 44 0.59 -12.08 -7.44
CA ALA A 44 -0.53 -11.29 -7.92
C ALA A 44 -0.54 -11.14 -9.45
N ILE A 45 0.62 -10.88 -10.06
CA ILE A 45 0.78 -10.80 -11.52
C ILE A 45 0.45 -12.15 -12.19
N ASN A 46 0.89 -13.25 -11.57
CA ASN A 46 0.69 -14.61 -12.09
C ASN A 46 -0.61 -15.27 -11.58
N TYR A 47 -1.51 -14.52 -10.94
CA TYR A 47 -2.74 -15.04 -10.38
C TYR A 47 -3.64 -15.70 -11.44
N PRO A 48 -3.85 -15.13 -12.66
CA PRO A 48 -4.66 -15.77 -13.69
C PRO A 48 -4.09 -17.12 -14.13
N ILE A 49 -2.76 -17.21 -14.29
CA ILE A 49 -2.07 -18.44 -14.66
C ILE A 49 -2.25 -19.49 -13.55
N THR A 50 -2.10 -19.07 -12.29
CA THR A 50 -2.28 -19.94 -11.13
C THR A 50 -3.71 -20.48 -11.07
N HIS A 51 -4.71 -19.65 -11.37
CA HIS A 51 -6.11 -20.08 -11.45
C HIS A 51 -6.29 -21.16 -12.52
N LEU A 52 -5.77 -20.95 -13.73
CA LEU A 52 -5.86 -21.93 -14.82
C LEU A 52 -5.17 -23.26 -14.47
N LEU A 53 -4.03 -23.22 -13.76
CA LEU A 53 -3.35 -24.43 -13.29
C LEU A 53 -4.18 -25.19 -12.25
N LEU A 54 -4.87 -24.48 -11.36
CA LEU A 54 -5.78 -25.09 -10.38
C LEU A 54 -6.98 -25.74 -11.09
N ASP A 55 -7.60 -25.04 -12.04
CA ASP A 55 -8.73 -25.57 -12.82
C ASP A 55 -8.31 -26.81 -13.62
N LYS A 56 -7.13 -26.76 -14.26
CA LYS A 56 -6.54 -27.92 -14.95
C LYS A 56 -6.33 -29.09 -14.00
N THR A 57 -5.82 -28.85 -12.80
CA THR A 57 -5.62 -29.90 -11.78
C THR A 57 -6.94 -30.50 -11.33
N GLU A 58 -8.00 -29.70 -11.22
CA GLU A 58 -9.34 -30.13 -10.83
C GLU A 58 -10.07 -30.90 -11.93
N SER A 59 -9.75 -30.64 -13.20
CA SER A 59 -10.28 -31.40 -14.35
C SER A 59 -9.67 -32.80 -14.52
N MET A 60 -8.56 -33.09 -13.83
CA MET A 60 -7.92 -34.42 -13.87
C MET A 60 -8.72 -35.43 -13.04
N THR A 61 -8.38 -36.71 -13.17
CA THR A 61 -8.95 -37.75 -12.28
C THR A 61 -8.71 -37.40 -10.82
N VAL A 62 -9.69 -37.70 -9.96
CA VAL A 62 -9.67 -37.38 -8.52
C VAL A 62 -8.37 -37.83 -7.83
N THR A 63 -7.83 -39.00 -8.20
CA THR A 63 -6.59 -39.53 -7.62
C THR A 63 -5.37 -38.68 -7.95
N HIS A 64 -5.18 -38.32 -9.23
CA HIS A 64 -4.08 -37.46 -9.67
C HIS A 64 -4.20 -36.04 -9.10
N ALA A 65 -5.41 -35.48 -9.07
CA ALA A 65 -5.68 -34.17 -8.48
C ALA A 65 -5.37 -34.16 -6.97
N ALA A 66 -5.81 -35.19 -6.25
CA ALA A 66 -5.55 -35.35 -4.82
C ALA A 66 -4.04 -35.55 -4.56
N LEU A 67 -3.35 -36.35 -5.36
CA LEU A 67 -1.91 -36.57 -5.22
C LEU A 67 -1.12 -35.26 -5.44
N ALA A 68 -1.41 -34.52 -6.50
CA ALA A 68 -0.76 -33.24 -6.77
C ALA A 68 -1.03 -32.21 -5.64
N LYS A 69 -2.27 -32.12 -5.16
CA LYS A 69 -2.63 -31.20 -4.07
C LYS A 69 -2.03 -31.61 -2.72
N THR A 70 -1.97 -32.91 -2.42
CA THR A 70 -1.39 -33.40 -1.17
C THR A 70 0.13 -33.26 -1.16
N THR A 71 0.82 -33.55 -2.26
CA THR A 71 2.28 -33.38 -2.35
C THR A 71 2.71 -31.94 -2.12
N VAL A 72 2.10 -30.96 -2.81
CA VAL A 72 2.38 -29.54 -2.60
C VAL A 72 1.98 -29.10 -1.18
N GLY A 73 0.82 -29.56 -0.69
CA GLY A 73 0.35 -29.24 0.65
C GLY A 73 1.28 -29.76 1.76
N VAL A 74 1.79 -30.99 1.64
CA VAL A 74 2.75 -31.56 2.59
C VAL A 74 4.06 -30.77 2.56
N ALA A 75 4.58 -30.44 1.38
CA ALA A 75 5.79 -29.64 1.26
C ALA A 75 5.65 -28.26 1.95
N LEU A 76 4.52 -27.57 1.73
CA LEU A 76 4.23 -26.29 2.39
C LEU A 76 4.01 -26.44 3.89
N CYS A 77 3.34 -27.50 4.35
CA CYS A 77 3.19 -27.81 5.77
C CYS A 77 4.55 -28.02 6.45
N VAL A 78 5.46 -28.77 5.82
CA VAL A 78 6.81 -29.00 6.35
C VAL A 78 7.57 -27.68 6.41
N ALA A 79 7.56 -26.89 5.33
CA ALA A 79 8.23 -25.60 5.29
C ALA A 79 7.67 -24.63 6.36
N LEU A 80 6.35 -24.57 6.52
CA LEU A 80 5.69 -23.76 7.55
C LEU A 80 6.06 -24.25 8.95
N SER A 81 6.09 -25.57 9.17
CA SER A 81 6.45 -26.15 10.46
C SER A 81 7.89 -25.79 10.86
N LEU A 82 8.83 -25.88 9.91
CA LEU A 82 10.22 -25.47 10.11
C LEU A 82 10.34 -23.96 10.37
N TRP A 83 9.53 -23.15 9.70
CA TRP A 83 9.48 -21.70 9.95
C TRP A 83 8.96 -21.37 11.35
N VAL A 84 7.89 -22.05 11.80
CA VAL A 84 7.30 -21.85 13.13
C VAL A 84 8.25 -22.31 14.24
N THR A 85 8.92 -23.45 14.09
CA THR A 85 9.80 -23.98 15.15
C THR A 85 11.20 -23.36 15.17
N GLY A 86 11.64 -22.72 14.09
CA GLY A 86 12.95 -22.08 13.99
C GLY A 86 12.87 -20.54 14.03
N PRO A 87 12.76 -19.86 12.88
CA PRO A 87 12.73 -18.40 12.81
C PRO A 87 11.73 -17.75 13.77
N PHE A 88 10.48 -18.19 13.79
CA PHE A 88 9.41 -17.54 14.56
C PHE A 88 9.59 -17.58 16.09
N THR A 89 10.19 -18.63 16.63
CA THR A 89 10.47 -18.80 18.07
C THR A 89 11.80 -18.20 18.50
N SER A 90 12.57 -17.63 17.56
CA SER A 90 13.88 -17.05 17.83
C SER A 90 13.76 -15.73 18.62
N SER A 91 14.87 -15.30 19.23
CA SER A 91 14.93 -13.97 19.87
C SER A 91 14.62 -12.87 18.87
N LYS A 92 14.08 -11.72 19.32
CA LYS A 92 13.65 -10.61 18.45
C LYS A 92 14.67 -10.25 17.36
N TYR A 93 15.94 -10.12 17.72
CA TYR A 93 17.00 -9.76 16.78
C TYR A 93 17.25 -10.84 15.71
N ALA A 94 17.26 -12.11 16.13
CA ALA A 94 17.42 -13.24 15.21
C ALA A 94 16.17 -13.44 14.32
N PHE A 95 14.98 -13.17 14.87
CA PHE A 95 13.74 -13.14 14.11
C PHE A 95 13.78 -12.05 13.05
N ASP A 96 14.09 -10.80 13.39
CA ASP A 96 14.08 -9.68 12.45
C ASP A 96 15.03 -9.93 11.25
N SER A 97 16.22 -10.48 11.52
CA SER A 97 17.21 -10.83 10.48
C SER A 97 16.75 -11.98 9.57
N SER A 98 16.13 -13.02 10.13
CA SER A 98 15.69 -14.19 9.37
C SER A 98 14.33 -13.98 8.69
N ASN A 99 13.43 -13.24 9.32
CA ASN A 99 12.08 -12.96 8.84
C ASN A 99 12.11 -12.21 7.50
N ALA A 100 13.08 -11.31 7.33
CA ALA A 100 13.32 -10.65 6.04
C ALA A 100 13.33 -11.64 4.86
N TYR A 101 13.91 -12.83 5.05
CA TYR A 101 14.02 -13.86 4.02
C TYR A 101 12.86 -14.86 4.03
N PHE A 102 12.35 -15.24 5.20
CA PHE A 102 11.37 -16.34 5.30
C PHE A 102 9.91 -15.91 5.45
N ALA A 103 9.62 -14.60 5.57
CA ALA A 103 8.26 -14.09 5.75
C ALA A 103 7.28 -14.45 4.61
N PHE A 104 7.77 -14.82 3.43
CA PHE A 104 6.92 -15.27 2.32
C PHE A 104 6.32 -16.67 2.53
N LEU A 105 6.94 -17.52 3.38
CA LEU A 105 6.47 -18.88 3.64
C LEU A 105 5.05 -18.94 4.22
N PRO A 106 4.73 -18.22 5.33
CA PRO A 106 3.37 -18.21 5.85
C PRO A 106 2.35 -17.64 4.85
N ILE A 107 2.77 -16.67 4.03
CA ILE A 107 1.91 -16.07 2.99
C ILE A 107 1.57 -17.11 1.92
N LEU A 108 2.56 -17.79 1.34
CA LEU A 108 2.35 -18.82 0.31
C LEU A 108 1.53 -19.99 0.85
N SER A 109 1.83 -20.44 2.08
CA SER A 109 1.08 -21.50 2.74
C SER A 109 -0.39 -21.10 2.93
N TYR A 110 -0.66 -19.90 3.45
CA TYR A 110 -2.02 -19.40 3.60
C TYR A 110 -2.76 -19.35 2.26
N VAL A 111 -2.14 -18.75 1.24
CA VAL A 111 -2.72 -18.66 -0.11
C VAL A 111 -3.00 -20.04 -0.67
N TYR A 112 -2.09 -21.01 -0.54
CA TYR A 112 -2.30 -22.36 -1.02
C TYR A 112 -3.45 -23.06 -0.30
N PHE A 113 -3.43 -23.14 1.03
CA PHE A 113 -4.46 -23.84 1.81
C PHE A 113 -5.83 -23.20 1.69
N ARG A 114 -5.91 -21.87 1.52
CA ARG A 114 -7.17 -21.19 1.24
C ARG A 114 -7.77 -21.57 -0.12
N ASN A 115 -6.94 -21.91 -1.12
CA ASN A 115 -7.38 -22.18 -2.48
C ASN A 115 -7.37 -23.68 -2.88
N VAL A 116 -6.93 -24.57 -1.99
CA VAL A 116 -6.73 -26.01 -2.28
C VAL A 116 -8.03 -26.76 -2.64
N THR A 117 -9.16 -26.35 -2.06
CA THR A 117 -10.49 -26.88 -2.42
C THR A 117 -11.43 -25.74 -2.80
N GLN A 118 -12.40 -26.04 -3.67
CA GLN A 118 -13.46 -25.10 -4.04
C GLN A 118 -14.25 -24.61 -2.81
N TYR A 119 -14.54 -25.53 -1.88
CA TYR A 119 -15.24 -25.21 -0.63
C TYR A 119 -14.56 -24.11 0.20
N LEU A 120 -13.22 -24.17 0.36
CA LEU A 120 -12.46 -23.15 1.09
C LEU A 120 -12.31 -21.85 0.30
N ARG A 121 -12.32 -21.93 -1.03
CA ARG A 121 -12.21 -20.76 -1.91
C ARG A 121 -13.46 -19.90 -1.86
N GLU A 122 -14.64 -20.52 -1.84
CA GLU A 122 -15.94 -19.85 -1.86
C GLU A 122 -16.30 -19.24 -0.50
N ARG A 123 -15.98 -19.93 0.59
CA ARG A 123 -16.34 -19.49 1.95
C ARG A 123 -15.33 -18.51 2.50
N HIS A 124 -15.80 -17.31 2.85
CA HIS A 124 -14.99 -16.29 3.49
C HIS A 124 -15.81 -15.48 4.47
N MET A 125 -15.15 -14.94 5.49
CA MET A 125 -15.78 -13.99 6.39
C MET A 125 -15.79 -12.62 5.73
N THR A 126 -16.99 -12.07 5.50
CA THR A 126 -17.16 -10.75 4.86
C THR A 126 -16.42 -9.66 5.62
N VAL A 127 -16.42 -9.71 6.96
CA VAL A 127 -15.70 -8.72 7.79
C VAL A 127 -14.19 -8.74 7.50
N LEU A 128 -13.56 -9.92 7.51
CA LEU A 128 -12.13 -10.06 7.24
C LEU A 128 -11.79 -9.70 5.79
N LYS A 129 -12.66 -10.03 4.84
CA LYS A 129 -12.50 -9.59 3.44
C LYS A 129 -12.50 -8.07 3.37
N THR A 130 -13.48 -7.40 4.00
CA THR A 130 -13.60 -5.95 3.97
C THR A 130 -12.41 -5.28 4.65
N VAL A 131 -11.98 -5.74 5.83
CA VAL A 131 -10.78 -5.21 6.51
C VAL A 131 -9.52 -5.46 5.68
N GLY A 132 -9.41 -6.64 5.07
CA GLY A 132 -8.31 -7.00 4.17
C GLY A 132 -8.19 -6.10 2.94
N GLN A 133 -9.31 -5.57 2.42
CA GLN A 133 -9.29 -4.68 1.25
C GLN A 133 -8.54 -3.37 1.50
N TYR A 134 -8.62 -2.83 2.71
CA TYR A 134 -7.94 -1.60 3.11
C TYR A 134 -6.85 -1.83 4.17
N THR A 135 -6.27 -3.04 4.18
CA THR A 135 -5.23 -3.43 5.14
C THR A 135 -3.95 -2.62 4.97
N LEU A 136 -3.63 -2.20 3.74
CA LEU A 136 -2.46 -1.38 3.45
C LEU A 136 -2.62 0.01 4.07
N GLU A 137 -3.81 0.59 3.95
CA GLU A 137 -4.16 1.88 4.55
C GLU A 137 -4.17 1.80 6.08
N ILE A 138 -4.69 0.71 6.66
CA ILE A 138 -4.58 0.47 8.11
C ILE A 138 -3.10 0.42 8.53
N TYR A 139 -2.27 -0.31 7.77
CA TYR A 139 -0.85 -0.41 8.06
C TYR A 139 -0.12 0.94 7.93
N LEU A 140 -0.46 1.80 6.99
CA LEU A 140 0.15 3.12 6.92
C LEU A 140 -0.37 4.05 8.03
N LEU A 141 -1.68 4.03 8.28
CA LEU A 141 -2.33 4.96 9.20
C LEU A 141 -2.11 4.62 10.67
N HIS A 142 -1.82 3.38 11.04
CA HIS A 142 -1.65 3.04 12.46
C HIS A 142 -0.46 3.79 13.08
N HIS A 143 0.62 4.01 12.33
CA HIS A 143 1.75 4.82 12.81
C HIS A 143 1.42 6.31 12.96
N HIS A 144 0.42 6.82 12.24
CA HIS A 144 0.07 8.24 12.24
C HIS A 144 -1.10 8.60 13.16
N LEU A 145 -2.08 7.70 13.30
CA LEU A 145 -3.29 7.91 14.09
C LEU A 145 -3.29 7.13 15.40
N PHE A 146 -2.80 5.90 15.39
CA PHE A 146 -2.88 5.01 16.56
C PHE A 146 -1.70 5.21 17.51
N LEU A 147 -0.51 5.43 16.93
CA LEU A 147 0.72 5.68 17.64
C LEU A 147 1.06 7.18 17.59
N THR A 148 1.31 7.75 18.76
CA THR A 148 1.81 9.10 19.00
C THR A 148 3.26 9.02 19.47
N ASN A 149 4.02 10.10 19.30
CA ASN A 149 5.44 10.19 19.70
C ASN A 149 6.31 9.07 19.09
N ASN A 150 6.40 9.00 17.76
CA ASN A 150 7.26 8.06 17.03
C ASN A 150 7.10 6.58 17.43
N GLY A 151 5.85 6.12 17.62
CA GLY A 151 5.59 4.71 17.96
C GLY A 151 5.60 4.38 19.45
N GLN A 152 5.86 5.37 20.33
CA GLN A 152 6.10 5.10 21.76
C GLN A 152 4.86 5.27 22.65
N SER A 153 3.79 5.90 22.17
CA SER A 153 2.60 6.17 22.98
C SER A 153 1.32 5.95 22.20
N LEU A 154 0.26 5.48 22.85
CA LEU A 154 -1.04 5.26 22.21
C LEU A 154 -1.88 6.54 22.24
N MET A 155 -2.64 6.82 21.18
CA MET A 155 -3.55 7.97 21.15
C MET A 155 -4.59 7.88 22.27
N VAL A 156 -4.59 8.83 23.21
CA VAL A 156 -5.56 8.87 24.32
C VAL A 156 -6.64 9.92 24.01
N LEU A 157 -7.81 9.44 23.60
CA LEU A 157 -9.03 10.24 23.42
C LEU A 157 -9.86 10.30 24.71
N LEU A 158 -9.90 9.20 25.47
CA LEU A 158 -10.66 9.09 26.71
C LEU A 158 -9.73 8.77 27.89
N PRO A 159 -9.30 9.78 28.68
CA PRO A 159 -8.48 9.55 29.86
C PRO A 159 -9.27 8.75 30.92
N GLY A 160 -8.61 7.77 31.56
CA GLY A 160 -9.20 6.96 32.65
C GLY A 160 -9.91 5.67 32.23
N TYR A 161 -10.20 5.46 30.94
CA TYR A 161 -10.89 4.25 30.44
C TYR A 161 -10.13 3.59 29.28
N PRO A 162 -9.04 2.83 29.55
CA PRO A 162 -8.15 2.34 28.50
C PRO A 162 -8.81 1.37 27.52
N LYS A 163 -9.74 0.52 27.98
CA LYS A 163 -10.47 -0.42 27.10
C LYS A 163 -11.37 0.31 26.11
N CYS A 164 -12.13 1.29 26.59
CA CYS A 164 -13.01 2.12 25.75
C CYS A 164 -12.18 2.96 24.77
N ASN A 165 -11.04 3.48 25.22
CA ASN A 165 -10.12 4.22 24.36
C ASN A 165 -9.62 3.36 23.19
N ILE A 166 -9.15 2.12 23.44
CA ILE A 166 -8.69 1.23 22.37
C ILE A 166 -9.80 0.94 21.35
N ILE A 167 -11.02 0.68 21.81
CA ILE A 167 -12.16 0.43 20.90
C ILE A 167 -12.44 1.67 20.05
N LEU A 168 -12.49 2.85 20.66
CA LEU A 168 -12.77 4.11 19.97
C LEU A 168 -11.69 4.45 18.93
N VAL A 169 -10.42 4.37 19.31
CA VAL A 169 -9.30 4.66 18.42
C VAL A 169 -9.24 3.63 17.28
N SER A 170 -9.54 2.36 17.55
CA SER A 170 -9.61 1.32 16.51
C SER A 170 -10.75 1.59 15.51
N MET A 171 -11.92 2.02 15.99
CA MET A 171 -13.03 2.42 15.10
C MET A 171 -12.65 3.61 14.22
N LEU A 172 -12.00 4.63 14.80
CA LEU A 172 -11.51 5.80 14.05
C LEU A 172 -10.48 5.40 12.99
N LEU A 173 -9.56 4.50 13.33
CA LEU A 173 -8.55 3.98 12.39
C LEU A 173 -9.21 3.25 11.21
N LEU A 174 -10.15 2.33 11.48
CA LEU A 174 -10.85 1.59 10.43
C LEU A 174 -11.68 2.52 9.52
N PHE A 175 -12.38 3.49 10.11
CA PHE A 175 -13.16 4.48 9.36
C PHE A 175 -12.28 5.35 8.46
N THR A 176 -11.14 5.81 8.99
CA THR A 176 -10.21 6.64 8.23
C THR A 176 -9.54 5.82 7.12
N ALA A 177 -9.13 4.59 7.41
CA ALA A 177 -8.56 3.67 6.42
C ALA A 177 -9.54 3.38 5.28
N GLN A 178 -10.82 3.14 5.57
CA GLN A 178 -11.82 2.93 4.53
C GLN A 178 -12.01 4.18 3.64
N SER A 179 -11.94 5.38 4.23
CA SER A 179 -12.07 6.64 3.50
C SER A 179 -10.86 6.88 2.60
N VAL A 180 -9.64 6.64 3.12
CA VAL A 180 -8.40 6.74 2.37
C VAL A 180 -8.34 5.70 1.26
N TYR A 181 -8.75 4.46 1.51
CA TYR A 181 -8.79 3.41 0.49
C TYR A 181 -9.66 3.80 -0.72
N LYS A 182 -10.86 4.34 -0.48
CA LYS A 182 -11.73 4.85 -1.56
C LYS A 182 -11.05 5.96 -2.35
N LEU A 183 -10.33 6.85 -1.65
CA LEU A 183 -9.60 7.94 -2.27
C LEU A 183 -8.45 7.42 -3.14
N THR A 184 -7.63 6.52 -2.60
CA THR A 184 -6.50 5.90 -3.29
C THR A 184 -6.95 5.10 -4.50
N ALA A 185 -8.06 4.36 -4.41
CA ALA A 185 -8.63 3.62 -5.53
C ALA A 185 -9.02 4.55 -6.69
N VAL A 186 -9.72 5.65 -6.38
CA VAL A 186 -10.11 6.65 -7.38
C VAL A 186 -8.87 7.32 -7.98
N LEU A 187 -7.90 7.71 -7.15
CA LEU A 187 -6.66 8.32 -7.61
C LEU A 187 -5.87 7.35 -8.51
N SER A 188 -5.82 6.06 -8.17
CA SER A 188 -5.16 5.05 -8.98
C SER A 188 -5.81 4.90 -10.36
N LEU A 189 -7.13 4.89 -10.44
CA LEU A 189 -7.86 4.83 -11.72
C LEU A 189 -7.62 6.07 -12.59
N MET A 190 -7.48 7.24 -11.96
CA MET A 190 -7.21 8.49 -12.67
C MET A 190 -5.75 8.59 -13.16
N VAL A 191 -4.80 8.14 -12.33
CA VAL A 191 -3.38 8.22 -12.67
C VAL A 191 -2.95 7.11 -13.63
N LEU A 192 -3.48 5.90 -13.47
CA LEU A 192 -3.19 4.71 -14.27
C LEU A 192 -4.47 4.11 -14.87
N PRO A 193 -5.07 4.77 -15.87
CA PRO A 193 -6.31 4.30 -16.48
C PRO A 193 -6.10 3.01 -17.31
N SER A 194 -6.98 2.04 -17.11
CA SER A 194 -6.96 0.68 -17.70
C SER A 194 -6.91 0.63 -19.24
N ASP A 195 -7.48 1.61 -19.95
CA ASP A 195 -7.75 1.49 -21.40
C ASP A 195 -6.62 1.81 -22.35
N ARG A 196 -5.58 2.48 -21.88
CA ARG A 196 -4.59 3.09 -22.78
C ARG A 196 -3.18 2.90 -22.27
N GLU A 197 -2.53 1.83 -22.72
CA GLU A 197 -1.14 1.49 -22.37
C GLU A 197 -0.17 2.67 -22.53
N HIS A 198 -0.27 3.42 -23.63
CA HIS A 198 0.57 4.60 -23.86
C HIS A 198 0.34 5.74 -22.85
N ARG A 199 -0.90 5.90 -22.35
CA ARG A 199 -1.23 6.90 -21.32
C ARG A 199 -0.63 6.48 -19.98
N ASN A 200 -0.65 5.19 -19.65
CA ASN A 200 -0.08 4.67 -18.41
C ASN A 200 1.44 4.85 -18.34
N VAL A 201 2.15 4.57 -19.43
CA VAL A 201 3.59 4.83 -19.51
C VAL A 201 3.88 6.32 -19.35
N ARG A 202 3.08 7.19 -19.98
CA ARG A 202 3.25 8.65 -19.83
C ARG A 202 3.00 9.11 -18.39
N SER A 203 1.93 8.66 -17.74
CA SER A 203 1.63 8.98 -16.34
C SER A 203 2.73 8.50 -15.40
N LEU A 204 3.25 7.28 -15.62
CA LEU A 204 4.37 6.74 -14.84
C LEU A 204 5.65 7.56 -15.04
N LEU A 205 5.96 7.96 -16.28
CA LEU A 205 7.10 8.83 -16.58
C LEU A 205 6.96 10.20 -15.93
N LEU A 206 5.75 10.78 -15.89
CA LEU A 206 5.47 12.04 -15.21
C LEU A 206 5.65 11.92 -13.69
N LEU A 207 5.17 10.83 -13.08
CA LEU A 207 5.41 10.55 -11.67
C LEU A 207 6.90 10.42 -11.36
N LEU A 208 7.64 9.65 -12.18
CA LEU A 208 9.08 9.49 -12.03
C LEU A 208 9.81 10.83 -12.17
N ALA A 209 9.45 11.64 -13.16
CA ALA A 209 10.00 12.97 -13.35
C ALA A 209 9.73 13.87 -12.13
N CYS A 210 8.53 13.82 -11.56
CA CYS A 210 8.16 14.55 -10.35
C CYS A 210 9.06 14.17 -9.15
N VAL A 211 9.28 12.86 -8.93
CA VAL A 211 10.17 12.36 -7.87
C VAL A 211 11.61 12.83 -8.09
N VAL A 212 12.12 12.77 -9.33
CA VAL A 212 13.47 13.25 -9.67
C VAL A 212 13.59 14.75 -9.43
N VAL A 213 12.58 15.53 -9.81
CA VAL A 213 12.55 16.99 -9.55
C VAL A 213 12.58 17.27 -8.06
N PHE A 214 11.73 16.62 -7.25
CA PHE A 214 11.72 16.80 -5.80
C PHE A 214 13.05 16.43 -5.16
N TYR A 215 13.66 15.32 -5.58
CA TYR A 215 14.99 14.91 -5.11
C TYR A 215 16.06 15.93 -5.50
N SER A 216 16.04 16.44 -6.75
CA SER A 216 16.99 17.44 -7.22
C SER A 216 16.87 18.75 -6.43
N ILE A 217 15.65 19.19 -6.12
CA ILE A 217 15.40 20.38 -5.31
C ILE A 217 15.94 20.17 -3.89
N ALA A 218 15.62 19.03 -3.27
CA ALA A 218 16.15 18.70 -1.93
C ALA A 218 17.68 18.67 -1.91
N TYR A 219 18.30 18.06 -2.93
CA TYR A 219 19.75 18.02 -3.06
C TYR A 219 20.36 19.41 -3.25
N THR A 220 19.77 20.27 -4.08
CA THR A 220 20.25 21.65 -4.28
C THR A 220 20.14 22.47 -2.99
N LEU A 221 19.05 22.33 -2.23
CA LEU A 221 18.89 22.99 -0.93
C LEU A 221 19.96 22.55 0.07
N GLN A 222 20.33 21.26 0.05
CA GLN A 222 21.39 20.72 0.89
C GLN A 222 22.77 21.24 0.48
N VAL A 223 23.10 21.24 -0.82
CA VAL A 223 24.40 21.71 -1.34
C VAL A 223 24.58 23.21 -1.09
N LEU A 224 23.52 24.00 -1.22
CA LEU A 224 23.55 25.43 -0.96
C LEU A 224 23.57 25.77 0.55
N ASN A 225 23.44 24.77 1.43
CA ASN A 225 23.40 24.92 2.88
C ASN A 225 22.28 25.88 3.37
N ILE A 226 21.17 25.95 2.62
CA ILE A 226 19.98 26.76 2.94
C ILE A 226 18.89 25.86 3.57
N ALA A 227 19.23 24.63 3.93
CA ALA A 227 18.31 23.63 4.51
C ALA A 227 17.93 23.94 5.98
N ASN A 228 17.38 25.14 6.20
CA ASN A 228 16.77 25.55 7.45
C ASN A 228 15.32 25.04 7.51
N LEU A 229 14.80 24.81 8.72
CA LEU A 229 13.43 24.32 8.93
C LEU A 229 12.38 25.15 8.16
N ALA A 230 12.52 26.48 8.16
CA ALA A 230 11.64 27.38 7.43
C ALA A 230 11.71 27.19 5.90
N ALA A 231 12.91 27.01 5.34
CA ALA A 231 13.09 26.80 3.91
C ALA A 231 12.53 25.44 3.47
N ILE A 232 12.71 24.40 4.29
CA ILE A 232 12.14 23.08 4.07
C ILE A 232 10.60 23.16 4.11
N ALA A 233 10.03 23.82 5.12
CA ALA A 233 8.58 23.98 5.26
C ALA A 233 7.97 24.72 4.06
N VAL A 234 8.57 25.86 3.65
CA VAL A 234 8.12 26.62 2.47
C VAL A 234 8.21 25.78 1.20
N THR A 235 9.31 25.05 1.02
CA THR A 235 9.49 24.18 -0.15
C THR A 235 8.43 23.07 -0.19
N ILE A 236 8.15 22.42 0.93
CA ILE A 236 7.11 21.38 1.02
C ILE A 236 5.73 21.96 0.69
N VAL A 237 5.40 23.15 1.21
CA VAL A 237 4.10 23.79 0.93
C VAL A 237 3.96 24.14 -0.56
N ILE A 238 5.00 24.71 -1.17
CA ILE A 238 4.97 25.07 -2.60
C ILE A 238 4.88 23.81 -3.48
N LEU A 239 5.74 22.81 -3.23
CA LEU A 239 5.73 21.56 -4.00
C LEU A 239 4.44 20.77 -3.78
N GLY A 240 3.91 20.77 -2.55
CA GLY A 240 2.62 20.17 -2.24
C GLY A 240 1.46 20.86 -2.96
N PHE A 241 1.47 22.19 -3.04
CA PHE A 241 0.48 22.94 -3.81
C PHE A 241 0.58 22.67 -5.32
N LEU A 242 1.80 22.61 -5.87
CA LEU A 242 2.00 22.28 -7.29
C LEU A 242 1.58 20.84 -7.61
N ALA A 243 1.93 19.89 -6.74
CA ALA A 243 1.47 18.50 -6.86
C ALA A 243 -0.06 18.42 -6.77
N TYR A 244 -0.67 19.16 -5.85
CA TYR A 244 -2.13 19.28 -5.76
C TYR A 244 -2.73 19.83 -7.04
N GLN A 245 -2.20 20.94 -7.56
CA GLN A 245 -2.70 21.57 -8.78
C GLN A 245 -2.58 20.63 -9.98
N THR A 246 -1.45 19.94 -10.13
CA THR A 246 -1.26 18.97 -11.22
C THR A 246 -2.23 17.80 -11.13
N VAL A 247 -2.44 17.24 -9.93
CA VAL A 247 -3.47 16.19 -9.71
C VAL A 247 -4.86 16.75 -10.01
N MET A 248 -5.19 17.95 -9.55
CA MET A 248 -6.47 18.61 -9.82
C MET A 248 -6.70 18.84 -11.32
N ASP A 249 -5.70 19.30 -12.04
CA ASP A 249 -5.81 19.52 -13.48
C ASP A 249 -5.99 18.20 -14.24
N MET A 250 -5.29 17.13 -13.84
CA MET A 250 -5.48 15.79 -14.40
C MET A 250 -6.90 15.28 -14.12
N THR A 251 -7.35 15.31 -12.86
CA THR A 251 -8.68 14.83 -12.47
C THR A 251 -9.81 15.62 -13.11
N TRP A 252 -9.67 16.94 -13.22
CA TRP A 252 -10.67 17.80 -13.87
C TRP A 252 -10.76 17.59 -15.38
N GLN A 253 -9.64 17.31 -16.04
CA GLN A 253 -9.63 16.93 -17.45
C GLN A 253 -10.36 15.61 -17.68
N GLU A 254 -10.12 14.62 -16.83
CA GLU A 254 -10.80 13.32 -16.94
C GLU A 254 -12.28 13.40 -16.61
N TYR A 255 -12.68 14.16 -15.59
CA TYR A 255 -14.08 14.45 -15.29
C TYR A 255 -14.81 15.04 -16.50
N ARG A 256 -14.20 16.05 -17.15
CA ARG A 256 -14.78 16.68 -18.35
C ARG A 256 -14.85 15.71 -19.53
N ASN A 257 -13.84 14.86 -19.70
CA ASN A 257 -13.83 13.87 -20.78
C ASN A 257 -14.88 12.78 -20.55
N ALA A 258 -15.03 12.29 -19.32
CA ALA A 258 -16.08 11.34 -18.93
C ALA A 258 -17.49 11.92 -19.17
N GLY A 259 -17.72 13.19 -18.79
CA GLY A 259 -18.99 13.87 -19.04
C GLY A 259 -19.33 14.03 -20.54
N ARG A 260 -18.32 14.29 -21.39
CA ARG A 260 -18.52 14.34 -22.85
C ARG A 260 -18.84 12.97 -23.45
N HIS A 261 -18.16 11.91 -23.00
CA HIS A 261 -18.42 10.54 -23.45
C HIS A 261 -19.82 10.08 -23.04
N MET A 262 -20.28 10.38 -21.82
CA MET A 262 -21.66 10.11 -21.38
C MET A 262 -22.70 10.82 -22.27
N GLY A 263 -22.42 12.08 -22.65
CA GLY A 263 -23.27 12.83 -23.59
C GLY A 263 -23.31 12.27 -25.00
N GLN A 264 -22.24 11.61 -25.47
CA GLN A 264 -22.18 10.95 -26.79
C GLN A 264 -22.75 9.53 -26.78
N LEU A 265 -22.57 8.76 -25.69
CA LEU A 265 -23.11 7.40 -25.54
C LEU A 265 -24.62 7.37 -25.25
N SER A 266 -25.20 8.43 -24.68
CA SER A 266 -26.66 8.61 -24.64
C SER A 266 -27.32 8.61 -26.03
N ALA A 267 -26.54 8.74 -27.12
CA ALA A 267 -27.00 8.63 -28.51
C ALA A 267 -26.74 7.26 -29.16
N SER A 268 -26.04 6.33 -28.50
CA SER A 268 -25.69 5.02 -29.06
C SER A 268 -25.68 3.96 -27.96
N SER A 269 -26.76 3.21 -27.83
CA SER A 269 -26.90 2.12 -26.86
C SER A 269 -25.98 0.93 -27.22
N ALA A 270 -24.89 0.75 -26.48
CA ALA A 270 -24.19 -0.54 -26.35
C ALA A 270 -23.24 -0.56 -25.13
N LEU A 271 -23.76 -1.12 -24.05
CA LEU A 271 -23.19 -2.05 -23.05
C LEU A 271 -21.78 -1.84 -22.43
N ASP A 272 -21.85 -1.80 -21.09
CA ASP A 272 -21.13 -2.56 -20.06
C ASP A 272 -19.62 -2.33 -19.80
N GLU A 273 -19.30 -2.34 -18.50
CA GLU A 273 -18.03 -2.03 -17.81
C GLU A 273 -17.53 -0.59 -17.93
N HIS A 274 -17.37 -0.06 -19.14
CA HIS A 274 -16.78 1.27 -19.36
C HIS A 274 -17.58 2.42 -18.74
N GLU A 275 -18.90 2.28 -18.76
CA GLU A 275 -19.82 3.24 -18.17
C GLU A 275 -19.67 3.32 -16.65
N SER A 276 -19.35 2.19 -16.00
CA SER A 276 -19.22 2.11 -14.54
C SER A 276 -17.99 2.87 -14.04
N GLU A 277 -16.84 2.72 -14.70
CA GLU A 277 -15.59 3.38 -14.31
C GLU A 277 -15.68 4.90 -14.50
N HIS A 278 -16.18 5.35 -15.66
CA HIS A 278 -16.37 6.77 -15.93
C HIS A 278 -17.43 7.42 -15.02
N ALA A 279 -18.53 6.73 -14.72
CA ALA A 279 -19.53 7.21 -13.77
C ALA A 279 -19.01 7.26 -12.32
N LEU A 280 -18.19 6.28 -11.92
CA LEU A 280 -17.54 6.25 -10.60
C LEU A 280 -16.56 7.42 -10.45
N VAL A 281 -15.70 7.64 -11.44
CA VAL A 281 -14.76 8.78 -11.51
C VAL A 281 -15.51 10.11 -11.44
N ALA A 282 -16.61 10.23 -12.18
CA ALA A 282 -17.44 11.44 -12.15
C ALA A 282 -18.06 11.70 -10.77
N LYS A 283 -18.59 10.66 -10.12
CA LYS A 283 -19.26 10.76 -8.82
C LYS A 283 -18.29 10.98 -7.64
N MET A 284 -17.05 10.49 -7.76
CA MET A 284 -16.05 10.52 -6.67
C MET A 284 -15.00 11.62 -6.80
N SER A 285 -14.97 12.38 -7.91
CA SER A 285 -14.07 13.53 -8.05
C SER A 285 -14.32 14.66 -7.05
N PRO A 286 -15.58 15.07 -6.69
CA PRO A 286 -15.79 16.11 -5.68
C PRO A 286 -15.35 15.75 -4.24
N PRO A 287 -15.58 14.53 -3.70
CA PRO A 287 -15.08 14.17 -2.37
C PRO A 287 -13.55 14.02 -2.31
N LEU A 288 -12.88 13.72 -3.44
CA LEU A 288 -11.41 13.71 -3.52
C LEU A 288 -10.82 15.10 -3.26
N ILE A 289 -11.48 16.16 -3.76
CA ILE A 289 -11.12 17.56 -3.50
C ILE A 289 -11.23 17.86 -2.00
N GLY A 290 -12.32 17.46 -1.35
CA GLY A 290 -12.54 17.67 0.08
C GLY A 290 -11.53 16.92 0.97
N ALA A 291 -11.20 15.67 0.62
CA ALA A 291 -10.27 14.86 1.38
C ALA A 291 -8.82 15.35 1.27
N ILE A 292 -8.38 15.79 0.09
CA ILE A 292 -7.02 16.32 -0.08
C ILE A 292 -6.84 17.65 0.64
N ILE A 293 -7.88 18.50 0.68
CA ILE A 293 -7.88 19.73 1.51
C ILE A 293 -7.66 19.37 3.00
N ILE A 294 -8.31 18.32 3.50
CA ILE A 294 -8.11 17.84 4.87
C ILE A 294 -6.70 17.31 5.10
N ILE A 295 -6.09 16.61 4.13
CA ILE A 295 -4.70 16.13 4.21
C ILE A 295 -3.73 17.31 4.26
N VAL A 296 -3.92 18.33 3.42
CA VAL A 296 -3.12 19.56 3.45
C VAL A 296 -3.26 20.27 4.79
N LEU A 297 -4.48 20.38 5.31
CA LEU A 297 -4.75 20.91 6.66
C LEU A 297 -4.08 20.08 7.76
N GLY A 298 -4.07 18.74 7.64
CA GLY A 298 -3.43 17.84 8.59
C GLY A 298 -1.89 17.91 8.59
N ILE A 299 -1.29 18.05 7.41
CA ILE A 299 0.17 18.26 7.26
C ILE A 299 0.57 19.61 7.84
N LEU A 300 -0.22 20.66 7.57
CA LEU A 300 -0.01 21.98 8.17
C LEU A 300 -0.14 21.91 9.69
N TRP A 301 -1.14 21.20 10.21
CA TRP A 301 -1.36 21.01 11.65
C TRP A 301 -0.20 20.29 12.34
N GLN A 302 0.34 19.22 11.75
CA GLN A 302 1.54 18.54 12.28
C GLN A 302 2.79 19.43 12.24
N GLY A 303 2.96 20.25 11.20
CA GLY A 303 4.04 21.23 11.12
C GLY A 303 4.01 22.26 12.26
N PHE A 304 2.82 22.68 12.70
CA PHE A 304 2.66 23.58 13.85
C PHE A 304 2.85 22.88 15.20
N SER A 305 2.52 21.59 15.31
CA SER A 305 2.66 20.81 16.54
C SER A 305 4.13 20.52 16.92
N LEU A 306 5.07 20.58 15.97
CA LEU A 306 6.51 20.39 16.22
C LEU A 306 7.24 21.69 16.59
N GLY A 307 6.52 22.82 16.61
CA GLY A 307 7.04 24.14 16.96
C GLY A 307 6.61 24.67 18.34
N GLY A 308 6.06 23.80 19.21
CA GLY A 308 5.66 24.12 20.58
C GLY A 308 6.42 23.31 21.61
#